data_AF-A0AAD7NXK9-F1
#
_entry.id   AF-A0AAD7NXK9-F1
#
_cell.length_a   1.000
_cell.length_b   1.000
_cell.length_c   1.000
_cell.angle_alpha   90.00
_cell.angle_beta   90.00
_cell.angle_gamma   90.00
#
_symmetry.space_group_name_H-M   'P 1'
#
loop_
_entity.id
_entity.type
_entity.pdbx_description
1 polymer ?
#
loop_
_entity_poly.entity_id
_entity_poly.type
_entity_poly.pdbx_seq_one_letter_code
_entity_poly.pdbx_strand_id
1 'polypeptide(L)'
;MSIDLSAHHALMDAQGFSVPRLGVVATWGREAIQETLSRLLMGSEPAAAGRKGMTAMEVITLELAIRKLKGSSLPRARPALPPPASNPSHSGTTLPAFLKNVMGLDLRAHHELLQAQGFDVARLSGIATWDRKNIQELFTRSLTGDGPGVGGRGMTALEVLALEFAIRSVGKAG
;
A
#
# COMPACT_ATOMS: atom_id res chain seq x y z
N MET A 1 3.75 -13.54 26.13
CA MET A 1 2.89 -14.12 25.08
C MET A 1 3.58 -13.92 23.74
N SER A 2 4.07 -14.99 23.12
CA SER A 2 4.53 -14.96 21.73
C SER A 2 3.33 -15.38 20.88
N ILE A 3 2.85 -14.49 20.00
CA ILE A 3 1.79 -14.84 19.05
C ILE A 3 2.44 -15.62 17.91
N ASP A 4 1.87 -16.77 17.58
CA ASP A 4 2.29 -17.52 16.39
C ASP A 4 1.72 -16.84 15.14
N LEU A 5 2.49 -15.89 14.59
CA LEU A 5 2.16 -15.22 13.33
C LEU A 5 2.27 -16.16 12.12
N SER A 6 2.78 -17.39 12.29
CA SER A 6 2.94 -18.36 11.19
C SER A 6 1.61 -18.74 10.56
N ALA A 7 0.53 -18.80 11.36
CA ALA A 7 -0.83 -19.04 10.88
C ALA A 7 -1.36 -17.93 9.95
N HIS A 8 -0.79 -16.72 10.04
CA HIS A 8 -1.21 -15.56 9.26
C HIS A 8 -0.21 -15.19 8.16
N HIS A 9 0.89 -15.94 7.99
CA HIS A 9 1.89 -15.67 6.96
C HIS A 9 1.26 -15.70 5.55
N ALA A 10 0.44 -16.69 5.26
CA ALA A 10 -0.26 -16.79 3.97
C ALA A 10 -1.25 -15.63 3.73
N LEU A 11 -1.87 -15.11 4.79
CA LEU A 11 -2.72 -13.92 4.71
C LEU A 11 -1.86 -12.68 4.41
N MET A 12 -0.78 -12.49 5.17
CA MET A 12 0.14 -11.37 4.99
C MET A 12 0.75 -11.37 3.58
N ASP A 13 1.23 -12.51 3.10
CA ASP A 13 1.76 -12.69 1.75
C ASP A 13 0.71 -12.36 0.68
N ALA A 14 -0.53 -12.83 0.86
CA ALA A 14 -1.63 -12.56 -0.08
C ALA A 14 -1.96 -11.07 -0.16
N GLN A 15 -1.82 -10.34 0.95
CA GLN A 15 -2.02 -8.88 0.99
C GLN A 15 -0.78 -8.11 0.49
N GLY A 16 0.31 -8.79 0.17
CA GLY A 16 1.53 -8.19 -0.37
C GLY A 16 2.52 -7.74 0.69
N PHE A 17 2.38 -8.18 1.95
CA PHE A 17 3.41 -7.99 2.97
C PHE A 17 4.58 -8.94 2.74
N SER A 18 5.79 -8.43 2.90
CA SER A 18 7.03 -9.19 2.98
C SER A 18 7.93 -8.52 4.01
N VAL A 19 8.97 -9.20 4.50
CA VAL A 19 9.89 -8.61 5.51
C VAL A 19 10.45 -7.24 5.06
N PRO A 20 10.93 -7.07 3.80
CA PRO A 20 11.35 -5.74 3.33
C PRO A 20 10.22 -4.70 3.34
N ARG A 21 9.01 -5.09 2.94
CA ARG A 21 7.85 -4.17 2.89
C ARG A 21 7.35 -3.80 4.28
N LEU A 22 7.46 -4.69 5.27
CA LEU A 22 7.18 -4.37 6.68
C LEU A 22 8.16 -3.32 7.21
N GLY A 23 9.44 -3.38 6.79
CA GLY A 23 10.42 -2.34 7.07
C GLY A 23 10.03 -0.98 6.49
N VAL A 24 9.46 -0.96 5.28
CA VAL A 24 8.92 0.28 4.68
C VAL A 24 7.69 0.78 5.44
N VAL A 25 6.71 -0.09 5.71
CA VAL A 25 5.49 0.26 6.46
C VAL A 25 5.82 0.80 7.86
N ALA A 26 6.88 0.30 8.51
CA ALA A 26 7.35 0.82 9.79
C ALA A 26 7.77 2.31 9.75
N THR A 27 8.06 2.85 8.56
CA THR A 27 8.37 4.28 8.39
C THR A 27 7.14 5.16 8.27
N TRP A 28 5.95 4.58 8.03
CA TRP A 28 4.71 5.33 7.85
C TRP A 28 4.25 5.97 9.16
N GLY A 29 3.33 6.95 9.05
CA GLY A 29 2.66 7.53 10.21
C GLY A 29 1.82 6.49 10.96
N ARG A 30 1.65 6.64 12.27
CA ARG A 30 0.91 5.68 13.12
C ARG A 30 -0.48 5.39 12.56
N GLU A 31 -1.20 6.42 12.14
CA GLU A 31 -2.54 6.29 11.56
C GLU A 31 -2.52 5.44 10.28
N ALA A 32 -1.55 5.66 9.39
CA ALA A 32 -1.40 4.88 8.17
C ALA A 32 -1.07 3.42 8.45
N ILE A 33 -0.20 3.13 9.43
CA ILE A 33 0.12 1.75 9.85
C ILE A 33 -1.15 1.07 10.36
N GLN A 34 -1.84 1.69 11.32
CA GLN A 34 -3.06 1.14 11.91
C GLN A 34 -4.14 0.90 10.86
N GLU A 35 -4.39 1.88 9.99
CA GLU A 35 -5.36 1.77 8.91
C GLU A 35 -5.00 0.62 7.95
N THR A 36 -3.72 0.46 7.62
CA THR A 36 -3.22 -0.62 6.76
C THR A 36 -3.50 -1.99 7.36
N LEU A 37 -3.10 -2.20 8.61
CA LEU A 37 -3.28 -3.49 9.26
C LEU A 37 -4.75 -3.80 9.49
N SER A 38 -5.56 -2.81 9.89
CA SER A 38 -7.00 -2.99 10.05
C SER A 38 -7.68 -3.32 8.73
N ARG A 39 -7.37 -2.64 7.62
CA ARG A 39 -8.04 -2.89 6.33
C ARG A 39 -7.62 -4.19 5.67
N LEU A 40 -6.34 -4.55 5.79
CA LEU A 40 -5.79 -5.69 5.05
C LEU A 40 -5.84 -6.99 5.84
N LEU A 41 -5.79 -6.91 7.17
CA LEU A 41 -5.62 -8.09 8.03
C LEU A 41 -6.81 -8.35 8.95
N MET A 42 -7.61 -7.33 9.32
CA MET A 42 -8.90 -7.60 9.96
C MET A 42 -9.88 -7.98 8.87
N GLY A 43 -10.40 -9.21 8.96
CA GLY A 43 -11.35 -9.72 7.98
C GLY A 43 -12.54 -8.77 7.84
N SER A 44 -12.75 -8.26 6.63
CA SER A 44 -14.08 -7.80 6.22
C SER A 44 -14.81 -9.06 5.71
N GLU A 45 -15.66 -9.63 6.56
CA GLU A 45 -16.62 -10.77 6.39
C GLU A 45 -17.09 -11.14 4.95
N PRO A 46 -17.73 -12.31 4.72
CA PRO A 46 -17.35 -13.70 4.98
C PRO A 46 -17.13 -14.48 3.64
N ALA A 47 -16.66 -15.72 3.70
CA ALA A 47 -16.89 -16.75 2.66
C ALA A 47 -16.19 -16.67 1.27
N ALA A 48 -14.97 -16.14 1.17
CA ALA A 48 -14.08 -16.52 0.06
C ALA A 48 -12.81 -17.18 0.64
N ALA A 49 -12.83 -18.52 0.69
CA ALA A 49 -11.69 -19.38 1.01
C ALA A 49 -11.18 -19.39 2.47
N GLY A 50 -12.06 -19.60 3.46
CA GLY A 50 -11.69 -20.23 4.75
C GLY A 50 -10.54 -19.61 5.58
N ARG A 51 -10.06 -18.42 5.24
CA ARG A 51 -8.94 -17.76 5.93
C ARG A 51 -9.49 -16.84 7.00
N LYS A 52 -9.32 -17.24 8.25
CA LYS A 52 -9.62 -16.42 9.42
C LYS A 52 -8.75 -15.16 9.38
N GLY A 53 -9.37 -13.98 9.34
CA GLY A 53 -8.66 -12.71 9.50
C GLY A 53 -8.05 -12.60 10.90
N MET A 54 -7.10 -11.68 11.06
CA MET A 54 -6.53 -11.37 12.37
C MET A 54 -7.56 -10.71 13.28
N THR A 55 -7.53 -11.06 14.55
CA THR A 55 -8.27 -10.36 15.61
C THR A 55 -7.69 -8.97 15.84
N ALA A 56 -8.49 -8.09 16.47
CA ALA A 56 -8.03 -6.75 16.85
C ALA A 56 -6.77 -6.80 17.75
N MET A 57 -6.68 -7.77 18.66
CA MET A 57 -5.51 -7.93 19.54
C MET A 57 -4.24 -8.34 18.76
N GLU A 58 -4.39 -9.23 17.78
CA GLU A 58 -3.28 -9.63 16.90
C GLU A 58 -2.81 -8.45 16.05
N VAL A 59 -3.73 -7.65 15.52
CA VAL A 59 -3.40 -6.43 14.76
C VAL A 59 -2.69 -5.40 15.63
N ILE A 60 -3.15 -5.15 16.85
CA ILE A 60 -2.47 -4.25 17.80
C ILE A 60 -1.05 -4.76 18.11
N THR A 61 -0.90 -6.07 18.32
CA THR A 61 0.40 -6.67 18.61
C THR A 61 1.35 -6.53 17.42
N LEU A 62 0.85 -6.75 16.20
CA LEU A 62 1.60 -6.58 14.97
C LEU A 62 1.96 -5.10 14.73
N GLU A 63 1.07 -4.15 15.00
CA GLU A 63 1.36 -2.71 14.95
C GLU A 63 2.54 -2.38 15.87
N LEU A 64 2.50 -2.85 17.11
CA LEU A 64 3.59 -2.65 18.08
C LEU A 64 4.90 -3.28 17.61
N ALA A 65 4.86 -4.47 17.01
CA ALA A 65 6.04 -5.12 16.44
C ALA A 65 6.63 -4.32 15.28
N ILE A 66 5.80 -3.89 14.32
CA ILE A 66 6.22 -3.05 13.18
C ILE A 66 6.83 -1.73 13.67
N ARG A 67 6.22 -1.10 14.68
CA ARG A 67 6.78 0.14 15.26
C ARG A 67 8.11 -0.08 15.95
N LYS A 68 8.33 -1.24 16.56
CA LYS A 68 9.64 -1.60 17.12
C LYS A 68 10.69 -1.82 16.03
N LEU A 69 10.32 -2.21 14.81
CA LEU A 69 11.26 -2.27 13.67
C LEU A 69 11.84 -0.90 13.32
N LYS A 70 11.11 0.20 13.56
CA LYS A 70 11.62 1.56 13.38
C LYS A 70 12.77 1.90 14.34
N GLY A 71 12.80 1.26 15.52
CA GLY A 71 13.81 1.46 16.56
C GLY A 71 14.90 0.39 16.61
N SER A 72 14.64 -0.80 16.05
CA SER A 72 15.63 -1.88 15.98
C SER A 72 16.51 -1.68 14.75
N SER A 73 17.81 -1.62 14.96
CA SER A 73 18.85 -1.62 13.95
C SER A 73 18.86 -2.94 13.17
N LEU A 74 17.86 -3.19 12.33
CA LEU A 74 18.05 -4.01 11.15
C LEU A 74 19.26 -3.44 10.39
N PRO A 75 20.17 -4.27 9.86
CA PRO A 75 21.28 -3.79 9.06
C PRO A 75 20.69 -2.85 8.04
N ARG A 76 21.12 -1.60 8.14
CA ARG A 76 20.59 -0.46 7.41
C ARG A 76 20.94 -0.66 5.95
N ALA A 77 20.21 -1.54 5.26
CA ALA A 77 19.83 -1.28 3.89
C ALA A 77 18.95 -0.03 3.97
N ARG A 78 19.58 1.13 4.15
CA ARG A 78 19.15 2.34 3.48
C ARG A 78 19.53 2.07 2.02
N PRO A 79 18.64 1.64 1.12
CA PRO A 79 18.47 2.56 0.02
C PRO A 79 18.13 3.88 0.72
N ALA A 80 18.95 4.91 0.56
CA ALA A 80 18.51 6.25 0.90
C ALA A 80 17.11 6.33 0.32
N LEU A 81 16.08 6.36 1.19
CA LEU A 81 14.70 6.41 0.75
C LEU A 81 14.71 7.56 -0.24
N PRO A 82 14.41 7.30 -1.54
CA PRO A 82 14.34 8.40 -2.48
C PRO A 82 13.42 9.46 -1.87
N PRO A 83 13.56 10.74 -2.24
CA PRO A 83 12.59 11.74 -1.80
C PRO A 83 11.17 11.19 -2.01
N PRO A 84 10.23 11.41 -1.06
CA PRO A 84 8.85 10.96 -1.20
C PRO A 84 8.37 11.29 -2.61
N ALA A 85 7.59 10.38 -3.24
CA ALA A 85 7.14 10.51 -4.63
C ALA A 85 6.88 11.97 -4.97
N SER A 86 7.51 12.46 -6.05
CA SER A 86 7.29 13.81 -6.55
C SER A 86 5.79 14.04 -6.64
N ASN A 87 5.31 15.11 -6.02
CA ASN A 87 3.88 15.41 -6.01
C ASN A 87 3.35 15.35 -7.47
N PRO A 88 2.34 14.52 -7.77
CA PRO A 88 1.77 14.43 -9.10
C PRO A 88 1.18 15.79 -9.56
N SER A 89 0.91 16.72 -8.65
CA SER A 89 0.50 18.09 -8.98
C SER A 89 1.67 19.01 -9.40
N HIS A 90 2.93 18.59 -9.29
CA HIS A 90 4.06 19.39 -9.76
C HIS A 90 4.23 19.30 -11.28
N SER A 91 4.30 20.47 -11.93
CA SER A 91 4.58 20.60 -13.35
C SER A 91 5.89 19.89 -13.72
N GLY A 92 5.80 18.86 -14.58
CA GLY A 92 6.94 18.06 -15.03
C GLY A 92 7.13 16.70 -14.35
N THR A 93 6.30 16.34 -13.36
CA THR A 93 6.30 14.99 -12.80
C THR A 93 5.75 13.99 -13.84
N THR A 94 6.53 12.95 -14.15
CA THR A 94 6.06 11.84 -14.99
C THR A 94 5.51 10.70 -14.13
N LEU A 95 4.62 9.88 -14.69
CA LEU A 95 4.04 8.75 -13.98
C LEU A 95 5.11 7.77 -13.44
N PRO A 96 6.15 7.39 -14.21
CA PRO A 96 7.24 6.57 -13.68
C PRO A 96 8.03 7.24 -12.55
N ALA A 97 8.19 8.57 -12.57
CA ALA A 97 8.87 9.31 -11.51
C ALA A 97 8.06 9.31 -10.21
N PHE A 98 6.73 9.48 -10.31
CA PHE A 98 5.82 9.34 -9.17
C PHE A 98 5.83 7.91 -8.61
N LEU A 99 5.73 6.90 -9.48
CA LEU A 99 5.68 5.48 -9.07
C LEU A 99 6.98 4.95 -8.45
N LYS A 100 8.12 5.63 -8.66
CA LYS A 100 9.42 5.24 -8.11
C LYS A 100 9.44 5.18 -6.58
N ASN A 101 8.60 5.96 -5.90
CA ASN A 101 8.62 6.04 -4.44
C ASN A 101 7.26 6.36 -3.80
N VAL A 102 6.29 5.49 -4.01
CA VAL A 102 4.95 5.63 -3.44
C VAL A 102 4.97 5.13 -2.00
N MET A 103 4.96 6.05 -1.03
CA MET A 103 5.05 5.71 0.40
C MET A 103 6.26 4.82 0.74
N GLY A 104 7.41 4.98 0.05
CA GLY A 104 8.58 4.12 0.25
C GLY A 104 8.60 2.84 -0.59
N LEU A 105 7.56 2.57 -1.40
CA LEU A 105 7.48 1.43 -2.32
C LEU A 105 7.82 1.87 -3.76
N ASP A 106 8.61 1.05 -4.46
CA ASP A 106 8.82 1.19 -5.90
C ASP A 106 7.72 0.43 -6.66
N LEU A 107 6.81 1.16 -7.28
CA LEU A 107 5.67 0.63 -8.02
C LEU A 107 5.84 0.78 -9.54
N ARG A 108 7.05 1.09 -10.03
CA ARG A 108 7.30 1.30 -11.48
C ARG A 108 6.96 0.08 -12.33
N ALA A 109 7.04 -1.13 -11.77
CA ALA A 109 6.63 -2.36 -12.44
C ALA A 109 5.14 -2.36 -12.86
N HIS A 110 4.31 -1.55 -12.19
CA HIS A 110 2.88 -1.41 -12.48
C HIS A 110 2.58 -0.26 -13.44
N HIS A 111 3.60 0.40 -14.01
CA HIS A 111 3.42 1.54 -14.90
C HIS A 111 2.49 1.24 -16.09
N GLU A 112 2.73 0.13 -16.79
CA GLU A 112 1.90 -0.27 -17.94
C GLU A 112 0.46 -0.59 -17.52
N LEU A 113 0.26 -1.20 -16.34
CA LEU A 113 -1.07 -1.46 -15.80
C LEU A 113 -1.82 -0.14 -15.52
N LEU A 114 -1.19 0.81 -14.83
CA LEU A 114 -1.79 2.11 -14.57
C LEU A 114 -2.12 2.84 -15.87
N GLN A 115 -1.20 2.83 -16.83
CA GLN A 115 -1.39 3.49 -18.13
C GLN A 115 -2.53 2.84 -18.93
N ALA A 116 -2.61 1.50 -18.95
CA ALA A 116 -3.70 0.77 -19.62
C ALA A 116 -5.07 1.06 -19.00
N GLN A 117 -5.13 1.33 -17.70
CA GLN A 117 -6.35 1.76 -16.98
C GLN A 117 -6.61 3.27 -17.09
N GLY A 118 -5.77 3.98 -17.86
CA GLY A 118 -5.88 5.42 -18.09
C GLY A 118 -5.52 6.27 -16.88
N PHE A 119 -4.71 5.76 -15.93
CA PHE A 119 -4.14 6.56 -14.86
C PHE A 119 -2.85 7.21 -15.33
N ASP A 120 -2.90 8.52 -15.57
CA ASP A 120 -1.74 9.38 -15.73
C ASP A 120 -1.62 10.34 -14.54
N VAL A 121 -0.55 11.14 -14.52
CA VAL A 121 -0.28 12.09 -13.43
C VAL A 121 -1.42 13.10 -13.25
N ALA A 122 -2.00 13.58 -14.35
CA ALA A 122 -3.11 14.54 -14.31
C ALA A 122 -4.36 13.92 -13.65
N ARG A 123 -4.71 12.69 -14.01
CA ARG A 123 -5.82 11.94 -13.43
C ARG A 123 -5.58 11.64 -11.96
N LEU A 124 -4.36 11.19 -11.59
CA LEU A 124 -4.01 10.94 -10.19
C LEU A 124 -4.11 12.20 -9.31
N SER A 125 -3.72 13.36 -9.85
CA SER A 125 -3.92 14.65 -9.18
C SER A 125 -5.38 15.05 -9.11
N GLY A 126 -6.15 14.82 -10.17
CA GLY A 126 -7.58 15.12 -10.22
C GLY A 126 -8.40 14.33 -9.19
N ILE A 127 -8.10 13.04 -9.02
CA ILE A 127 -8.77 12.19 -8.02
C ILE A 127 -8.27 12.44 -6.59
N ALA A 128 -7.18 13.19 -6.39
CA ALA A 128 -6.69 13.50 -5.04
C ALA A 128 -7.69 14.31 -4.20
N THR A 129 -8.63 14.99 -4.85
CA THR A 129 -9.71 15.75 -4.22
C THR A 129 -10.95 14.92 -3.94
N TRP A 130 -11.02 13.69 -4.45
CA TRP A 130 -12.16 12.80 -4.25
C TRP A 130 -12.19 12.29 -2.81
N ASP A 131 -13.37 11.88 -2.36
CA ASP A 131 -13.49 11.21 -1.08
C ASP A 131 -12.80 9.84 -1.10
N ARG A 132 -12.38 9.42 0.09
CA ARG A 132 -11.62 8.18 0.30
C ARG A 132 -12.31 6.94 -0.30
N LYS A 133 -13.64 6.84 -0.18
CA LYS A 133 -14.38 5.66 -0.63
C LYS A 133 -14.32 5.53 -2.14
N ASN A 134 -14.51 6.63 -2.86
CA ASN A 134 -14.46 6.65 -4.32
C ASN A 134 -13.05 6.35 -4.86
N ILE A 135 -11.99 6.86 -4.24
CA ILE A 135 -10.60 6.53 -4.62
C ILE A 135 -10.34 5.03 -4.41
N GLN A 136 -10.74 4.50 -3.25
CA GLN A 136 -10.55 3.10 -2.92
C GLN A 136 -11.29 2.17 -3.88
N GLU A 137 -12.56 2.47 -4.18
CA GLU A 137 -13.38 1.67 -5.09
C GLU A 137 -12.78 1.67 -6.51
N LEU A 138 -12.37 2.85 -6.99
CA LEU A 138 -11.71 3.00 -8.28
C LEU A 138 -10.43 2.15 -8.37
N PHE A 139 -9.52 2.25 -7.39
CA PHE A 139 -8.27 1.49 -7.43
C PHE A 139 -8.48 0.00 -7.22
N THR A 140 -9.37 -0.40 -6.32
CA THR A 140 -9.64 -1.83 -6.11
C THR A 140 -10.19 -2.42 -7.41
N ARG A 141 -11.15 -1.76 -8.05
CA ARG A 141 -11.76 -2.25 -9.29
C ARG A 141 -10.80 -2.26 -10.48
N SER A 142 -9.92 -1.25 -10.59
CA SER A 142 -9.07 -1.08 -11.77
C SER A 142 -7.67 -1.69 -11.63
N LEU A 143 -7.14 -1.85 -10.42
CA LEU A 143 -5.74 -2.20 -10.18
C LEU A 143 -5.55 -3.54 -9.47
N THR A 144 -6.57 -4.07 -8.77
CA THR A 144 -6.52 -5.45 -8.26
C THR A 144 -6.92 -6.41 -9.37
N GLY A 145 -6.11 -7.45 -9.58
CA GLY A 145 -6.20 -8.29 -10.78
C GLY A 145 -7.42 -9.19 -10.79
N ASP A 146 -8.45 -8.78 -11.54
CA ASP A 146 -9.45 -9.67 -12.17
C ASP A 146 -10.02 -9.06 -13.48
N GLY A 147 -9.27 -8.12 -14.08
CA GLY A 147 -9.66 -7.45 -15.32
C GLY A 147 -9.19 -8.21 -16.57
N PRO A 148 -10.03 -8.39 -17.60
CA PRO A 148 -9.63 -9.07 -18.83
C PRO A 148 -8.72 -8.15 -19.65
N GLY A 149 -7.45 -8.52 -19.87
CA GLY A 149 -6.69 -7.95 -20.99
C GLY A 149 -5.21 -7.66 -20.81
N VAL A 150 -4.62 -7.80 -19.62
CA VAL A 150 -3.16 -7.65 -19.49
C VAL A 150 -2.64 -8.79 -18.64
N GLY A 151 -1.81 -9.67 -19.20
CA GLY A 151 -1.19 -10.81 -18.53
C GLY A 151 -0.19 -10.44 -17.43
N GLY A 152 -0.32 -9.25 -16.83
CA GLY A 152 0.47 -8.76 -15.71
C GLY A 152 -0.29 -8.97 -14.39
N ARG A 153 0.40 -9.52 -13.39
CA ARG A 153 -0.09 -9.64 -12.01
C ARG A 153 -0.55 -8.27 -11.53
N GLY A 154 -1.83 -8.11 -11.20
CA GLY A 154 -2.37 -6.87 -10.66
C GLY A 154 -1.66 -6.43 -9.37
N MET A 155 -1.93 -5.20 -8.94
CA MET A 155 -1.37 -4.67 -7.70
C MET A 155 -1.92 -5.43 -6.49
N THR A 156 -1.04 -5.70 -5.53
CA THR A 156 -1.43 -6.22 -4.22
C THR A 156 -2.19 -5.15 -3.43
N ALA A 157 -3.00 -5.59 -2.46
CA ALA A 157 -3.79 -4.67 -1.66
C ALA A 157 -2.93 -3.65 -0.88
N LEU A 158 -1.73 -4.05 -0.43
CA LEU A 158 -0.77 -3.13 0.17
C LEU A 158 -0.28 -2.05 -0.81
N GLU A 159 0.00 -2.41 -2.06
CA GLU A 159 0.46 -1.44 -3.07
C GLU A 159 -0.67 -0.48 -3.47
N VAL A 160 -1.90 -0.98 -3.59
CA VAL A 160 -3.08 -0.14 -3.82
C VAL A 160 -3.30 0.85 -2.68
N LEU A 161 -3.16 0.39 -1.43
CA LEU A 161 -3.30 1.25 -0.26
C LEU A 161 -2.17 2.30 -0.17
N ALA A 162 -0.93 1.91 -0.48
CA ALA A 162 0.19 2.84 -0.55
C ALA A 162 -0.06 3.95 -1.58
N LEU A 163 -0.60 3.59 -2.75
CA LEU A 163 -0.99 4.54 -3.80
C LEU A 163 -2.11 5.48 -3.33
N GLU A 164 -3.14 4.95 -2.66
CA GLU A 164 -4.21 5.74 -2.05
C GLU A 164 -3.66 6.78 -1.07
N PHE A 165 -2.77 6.38 -0.15
CA PHE A 165 -2.17 7.30 0.81
C PHE A 165 -1.31 8.37 0.17
N ALA A 166 -0.49 7.99 -0.83
CA ALA A 166 0.32 8.96 -1.55
C ALA A 166 -0.54 10.04 -2.21
N ILE A 167 -1.63 9.65 -2.87
CA ILE A 167 -2.53 10.57 -3.58
C ILE A 167 -3.33 11.45 -2.59
N ARG A 168 -3.80 10.89 -1.48
CA ARG A 168 -4.51 11.67 -0.45
C ARG A 168 -3.60 12.66 0.28
N SER A 169 -2.30 12.36 0.38
CA SER A 169 -1.34 13.30 0.96
C SER A 169 -1.16 14.55 0.09
N VAL A 170 -1.37 14.41 -1.22
CA VAL A 170 -1.30 15.51 -2.20
C VAL A 170 -2.51 16.44 -2.08
N GLY A 171 -3.71 15.87 -1.96
CA GLY A 171 -4.94 16.64 -1.80
C GLY A 171 -5.04 17.43 -0.49
N LYS A 172 -4.21 17.11 0.52
CA LYS A 172 -4.12 17.86 1.79
C LYS A 172 -3.09 19.00 1.77
N ALA A 173 -2.25 19.07 0.75
CA ALA A 173 -1.13 20.01 0.66
C ALA A 173 -1.38 21.21 -0.27
N GLY A 174 -2.57 21.29 -0.89
CA GLY A 174 -3.06 22.45 -1.65
C GLY A 174 -4.23 23.10 -0.92
#